data_AF-A0A011QR94-F1
#
_entry.id   AF-A0A011QR94-F1
#
_cell.length_a   1.000
_cell.length_b   1.000
_cell.length_c   1.000
_cell.angle_alpha   90.00
_cell.angle_beta   90.00
_cell.angle_gamma   90.00
#
_symmetry.space_group_name_H-M   'P 1'
#
loop_
_entity.id
_entity.type
_entity.pdbx_description
1 polymer ?
#
loop_
_entity_poly.entity_id
_entity_poly.type
_entity_poly.pdbx_seq_one_letter_code
_entity_poly.pdbx_strand_id
1 'polypeptide(L)'
;MNEGDTSGDSRELEALFDSIASGIATASTAAPPATARPAASLLQQLREGDGADDSDELQALFDSVRVAQAATIAAGAAEAAVTEWRGQDRVFQLVGQMARQLHDTLGQLGYSELLESTVSAIPDTRERLNYVATLTEQAACRVLNATDIANPLQEQLEAASAGLARRWDALFSNQMAVDDFRLLAEETRSFLKQGLPAKTEATKAQLLEIMMAQDFQDLTGQVIKKIIQVAQELETQLMQVLIETLPGERRTESVNSLLNGPVINPDGRADVVASQQQVDELLGSLGF
;
A
#
# COMPACT_ATOMS: atom_id res chain seq x y z
N MET A 1 -20.01 -15.66 -15.39
CA MET A 1 -20.40 -14.42 -16.08
C MET A 1 -20.66 -13.38 -15.01
N ASN A 2 -19.70 -12.47 -14.79
CA ASN A 2 -19.99 -11.18 -14.17
C ASN A 2 -18.93 -10.19 -14.69
N GLU A 3 -19.23 -9.63 -15.86
CA GLU A 3 -18.53 -8.47 -16.41
C GLU A 3 -19.22 -7.20 -15.91
N GLY A 4 -18.41 -6.21 -15.54
CA GLY A 4 -18.77 -4.80 -15.67
C GLY A 4 -19.08 -4.06 -14.36
N ASP A 5 -18.06 -3.38 -13.80
CA ASP A 5 -18.27 -2.03 -13.26
C ASP A 5 -17.00 -1.15 -13.15
N THR A 6 -15.96 -1.39 -13.94
CA THR A 6 -14.73 -0.56 -13.90
C THR A 6 -14.80 0.73 -14.71
N SER A 7 -15.89 0.94 -15.47
CA SER A 7 -16.06 2.12 -16.34
C SER A 7 -16.73 3.30 -15.64
N GLY A 8 -17.37 3.09 -14.48
CA GLY A 8 -18.01 4.15 -13.69
C GLY A 8 -16.99 5.03 -12.97
N ASP A 9 -16.09 4.40 -12.21
CA ASP A 9 -15.08 5.09 -11.38
C ASP A 9 -14.13 5.97 -12.20
N SER A 10 -13.77 5.55 -13.42
CA SER A 10 -12.84 6.33 -14.27
C SER A 10 -13.44 7.67 -14.70
N ARG A 11 -14.76 7.74 -14.92
CA ARG A 11 -15.45 8.99 -15.30
C ARG A 11 -15.65 9.92 -14.12
N GLU A 12 -15.87 9.38 -12.93
CA GLU A 12 -16.01 10.18 -11.70
C GLU A 12 -14.68 10.83 -11.32
N LEU A 13 -13.56 10.12 -11.50
CA LEU A 13 -12.22 10.68 -11.30
C LEU A 13 -11.88 11.77 -12.32
N GLU A 14 -12.25 11.59 -13.60
CA GLU A 14 -12.07 12.63 -14.63
C GLU A 14 -12.85 13.91 -14.31
N ALA A 15 -14.09 13.79 -13.82
CA ALA A 15 -14.90 14.94 -13.42
C ALA A 15 -14.32 15.70 -12.21
N LEU A 16 -13.70 14.99 -11.27
CA LEU A 16 -13.02 15.59 -10.12
C LEU A 16 -11.76 16.36 -10.53
N PHE A 17 -10.98 15.84 -11.48
CA PHE A 17 -9.80 16.55 -12.01
C PHE A 17 -10.19 17.82 -12.78
N ASP A 18 -11.25 17.80 -13.57
CA ASP A 18 -11.74 18.98 -14.29
C ASP A 18 -12.29 20.06 -13.35
N SER A 19 -12.94 19.67 -12.24
CA SER A 19 -13.40 20.61 -11.21
C SER A 19 -12.24 21.33 -10.51
N ILE A 20 -11.11 20.64 -10.28
CA ILE A 20 -9.92 21.23 -9.65
C ILE A 20 -9.20 22.16 -10.64
N ALA A 21 -9.12 21.78 -11.92
CA ALA A 21 -8.53 22.62 -12.96
C ALA A 21 -9.33 23.92 -13.18
N SER A 22 -10.67 23.85 -13.14
CA SER A 22 -11.55 25.02 -13.27
C SER A 22 -11.43 25.99 -12.08
N GLY A 23 -11.25 25.48 -10.85
CA GLY A 23 -11.09 26.32 -9.65
C GLY A 23 -9.78 27.11 -9.58
N ILE A 24 -8.73 26.66 -10.28
CA ILE A 24 -7.42 27.33 -10.31
C ILE A 24 -7.38 28.45 -11.36
N ALA A 25 -8.25 28.40 -12.39
CA ALA A 25 -8.29 29.39 -13.46
C ALA A 25 -9.04 30.70 -13.10
N THR A 26 -9.77 30.75 -11.99
CA THR A 26 -10.54 31.95 -11.57
C THR A 26 -9.79 32.91 -10.64
N ALA A 27 -8.52 32.66 -10.31
CA ALA A 27 -7.73 33.49 -9.42
C ALA A 27 -6.54 34.17 -10.12
N SER A 28 -6.75 34.76 -11.29
CA SER A 28 -5.78 35.72 -11.85
C SER A 28 -6.42 36.61 -12.90
N THR A 29 -6.91 37.78 -12.47
CA THR A 29 -7.07 38.98 -13.33
C THR A 29 -7.32 40.19 -12.45
N ALA A 30 -6.24 40.87 -12.03
CA ALA A 30 -6.33 42.23 -11.51
C ALA A 30 -5.46 43.13 -12.40
N ALA A 31 -6.11 43.83 -13.31
CA ALA A 31 -5.57 44.95 -14.09
C ALA A 31 -5.79 46.27 -13.32
N PRO A 32 -4.99 47.34 -13.57
CA PRO A 32 -4.76 48.44 -12.65
C PRO A 32 -5.87 49.52 -12.72
N PRO A 33 -6.14 50.30 -11.67
CA PRO A 33 -7.07 51.41 -11.79
C PRO A 33 -6.38 52.65 -12.38
N ALA A 34 -6.97 53.13 -13.47
CA ALA A 34 -6.70 54.43 -14.05
C ALA A 34 -7.40 55.56 -13.28
N THR A 35 -6.81 56.73 -13.43
CA THR A 35 -7.20 58.10 -13.08
C THR A 35 -8.69 58.44 -13.21
N ALA A 36 -9.24 59.16 -12.21
CA ALA A 36 -10.49 59.91 -12.34
C ALA A 36 -10.39 61.33 -11.74
N ARG A 37 -10.68 62.33 -12.58
CA ARG A 37 -11.16 63.70 -12.30
C ARG A 37 -12.19 64.00 -13.42
N PRO A 38 -13.07 65.01 -13.35
CA PRO A 38 -13.37 65.96 -12.26
C PRO A 38 -14.88 66.11 -11.96
N ALA A 39 -15.23 66.82 -10.89
CA ALA A 39 -16.46 67.61 -10.83
C ALA A 39 -16.17 68.91 -10.07
N ALA A 40 -16.62 70.02 -10.64
CA ALA A 40 -16.23 71.37 -10.31
C ALA A 40 -17.06 71.99 -9.17
N SER A 41 -16.36 72.81 -8.36
CA SER A 41 -16.75 74.09 -7.78
C SER A 41 -18.12 74.27 -7.13
N LEU A 42 -18.08 74.47 -5.81
CA LEU A 42 -18.98 75.41 -5.11
C LEU A 42 -18.28 76.13 -3.93
N LEU A 43 -16.96 76.37 -4.02
CA LEU A 43 -16.22 77.27 -3.11
C LEU A 43 -15.07 78.00 -3.84
N GLN A 44 -15.32 78.32 -5.12
CA GLN A 44 -14.65 79.38 -5.90
C GLN A 44 -15.04 80.80 -5.41
N GLN A 45 -15.47 80.92 -4.15
CA GLN A 45 -15.94 82.16 -3.54
C GLN A 45 -15.46 82.16 -2.08
N LEU A 46 -14.66 83.18 -1.71
CA LEU A 46 -13.90 83.37 -0.45
C LEU A 46 -12.45 82.86 -0.54
N ARG A 47 -11.61 83.37 -1.45
CA ARG A 47 -10.97 84.70 -1.44
C ARG A 47 -10.08 84.94 -0.20
N GLU A 48 -8.78 84.91 -0.47
CA GLU A 48 -7.66 85.66 0.16
C GLU A 48 -7.30 85.36 1.62
N GLY A 49 -6.08 84.80 1.83
CA GLY A 49 -5.31 84.97 3.06
C GLY A 49 -4.63 83.71 3.62
N ASP A 50 -3.34 83.55 3.29
CA ASP A 50 -2.22 83.11 4.15
C ASP A 50 -2.34 81.86 5.07
N GLY A 51 -1.38 80.91 4.97
CA GLY A 51 -1.23 79.83 5.97
C GLY A 51 -0.73 78.46 5.48
N ALA A 52 0.26 78.39 4.58
CA ALA A 52 0.82 77.15 4.03
C ALA A 52 1.78 76.37 4.96
N ASP A 53 1.83 76.67 6.27
CA ASP A 53 2.88 76.20 7.18
C ASP A 53 2.45 74.97 8.02
N ASP A 54 1.17 74.89 8.42
CA ASP A 54 0.72 73.88 9.39
C ASP A 54 0.53 72.45 8.80
N SER A 55 0.38 72.31 7.48
CA SER A 55 0.12 71.01 6.84
C SER A 55 1.39 70.14 6.70
N ASP A 56 2.54 70.77 6.49
CA ASP A 56 3.82 70.08 6.32
C ASP A 56 4.35 69.58 7.67
N GLU A 57 4.13 70.34 8.75
CA GLU A 57 4.51 69.93 10.10
C GLU A 57 3.68 68.74 10.59
N LEU A 58 2.37 68.72 10.32
CA LEU A 58 1.51 67.58 10.64
C LEU A 58 1.89 66.33 9.83
N GLN A 59 2.27 66.50 8.55
CA GLN A 59 2.73 65.39 7.73
C GLN A 59 4.05 64.79 8.26
N ALA A 60 4.98 65.64 8.70
CA ALA A 60 6.22 65.20 9.33
C ALA A 60 5.99 64.46 10.66
N LEU A 61 5.01 64.91 11.46
CA LEU A 61 4.61 64.22 12.69
C LEU A 61 3.99 62.85 12.38
N PHE A 62 3.12 62.73 11.37
CA PHE A 62 2.56 61.44 10.96
C PHE A 62 3.62 60.46 10.47
N ASP A 63 4.59 60.93 9.69
CA ASP A 63 5.72 60.10 9.24
C ASP A 63 6.61 59.67 10.42
N SER A 64 6.83 60.55 11.41
CA SER A 64 7.58 60.20 12.63
C SER A 64 6.89 59.12 13.45
N VAL A 65 5.55 59.16 13.58
CA VAL A 65 4.75 58.15 14.28
C VAL A 65 4.75 56.83 13.50
N ARG A 66 4.63 56.88 12.18
CA ARG A 66 4.74 55.68 11.32
C ARG A 66 6.09 55.00 11.46
N VAL A 67 7.18 55.77 11.45
CA VAL A 67 8.55 55.24 11.60
C VAL A 67 8.75 54.67 13.01
N ALA A 68 8.28 55.35 14.05
CA ALA A 68 8.34 54.85 15.42
C ALA A 68 7.54 53.55 15.60
N GLN A 69 6.32 53.50 15.06
CA GLN A 69 5.45 52.32 15.14
C GLN A 69 5.98 51.15 14.31
N ALA A 70 6.57 51.41 13.14
CA ALA A 70 7.26 50.39 12.34
C ALA A 70 8.50 49.83 13.06
N ALA A 71 9.25 50.67 13.76
CA ALA A 71 10.39 50.23 14.58
C ALA A 71 9.95 49.39 15.78
N THR A 72 8.84 49.75 16.44
CA THR A 72 8.27 48.96 17.55
C THR A 72 7.73 47.61 17.07
N ILE A 73 7.06 47.57 15.91
CA ILE A 73 6.55 46.32 15.33
C ILE A 73 7.70 45.42 14.87
N ALA A 74 8.76 45.97 14.27
CA ALA A 74 9.94 45.22 13.86
C ALA A 74 10.70 44.65 15.06
N ALA A 75 10.84 45.41 16.15
CA ALA A 75 11.44 44.94 17.39
C ALA A 75 10.60 43.83 18.04
N GLY A 76 9.27 43.99 18.12
CA GLY A 76 8.36 42.99 18.67
C GLY A 76 8.29 41.71 17.82
N ALA A 77 8.38 41.82 16.49
CA ALA A 77 8.43 40.66 15.59
C ALA A 77 9.76 39.90 15.66
N ALA A 78 10.87 40.61 15.85
CA ALA A 78 12.19 40.00 16.05
C ALA A 78 12.28 39.29 17.42
N GLU A 79 11.71 39.88 18.49
CA GLU A 79 11.63 39.22 19.80
C GLU A 79 10.72 37.99 19.77
N ALA A 80 9.53 38.10 19.13
CA ALA A 80 8.59 37.00 18.98
C ALA A 80 9.20 35.80 18.22
N ALA A 81 9.86 36.05 17.08
CA ALA A 81 10.53 35.01 16.29
C ALA A 81 11.68 34.33 17.05
N VAL A 82 12.41 35.08 17.89
CA VAL A 82 13.48 34.54 18.73
C VAL A 82 12.93 33.72 19.91
N THR A 83 11.81 34.13 20.52
CA THR A 83 11.12 33.33 21.55
C THR A 83 10.48 32.06 20.99
N GLU A 84 9.93 32.10 19.78
CA GLU A 84 9.32 30.95 19.11
C GLU A 84 10.38 29.89 18.73
N TRP A 85 11.53 30.33 18.20
CA TRP A 85 12.69 29.46 17.97
C TRP A 85 13.25 28.87 19.27
N ARG A 86 13.34 29.66 20.35
CA ARG A 86 13.80 29.16 21.67
C ARG A 86 12.79 28.19 22.31
N GLY A 87 11.50 28.38 22.06
CA GLY A 87 10.44 27.46 22.48
C GLY A 87 10.55 26.11 21.78
N GLN A 88 10.71 26.12 20.45
CA GLN A 88 10.96 24.92 19.66
C GLN A 88 12.25 24.22 20.10
N ASP A 89 13.35 24.96 20.27
CA ASP A 89 14.64 24.40 20.68
C ASP A 89 14.57 23.76 22.08
N ARG A 90 13.83 24.36 23.00
CA ARG A 90 13.58 23.78 24.33
C ARG A 90 12.72 22.51 24.28
N VAL A 91 11.72 22.47 23.38
CA VAL A 91 10.91 21.25 23.16
C VAL A 91 11.76 20.14 22.53
N PHE A 92 12.59 20.45 21.52
CA PHE A 92 13.52 19.48 20.94
C PHE A 92 14.54 18.96 21.97
N GLN A 93 15.07 19.83 22.82
CA GLN A 93 15.97 19.43 23.91
C GLN A 93 15.28 18.55 24.94
N LEU A 94 14.03 18.86 25.30
CA LEU A 94 13.25 18.06 26.25
C LEU A 94 12.88 16.69 25.65
N VAL A 95 12.44 16.63 24.40
CA VAL A 95 12.19 15.36 23.68
C VAL A 95 13.49 14.55 23.57
N GLY A 96 14.62 15.20 23.28
CA GLY A 96 15.93 14.56 23.27
C GLY A 96 16.37 14.02 24.63
N GLN A 97 16.07 14.73 25.72
CA GLN A 97 16.31 14.27 27.09
C GLN A 97 15.40 13.09 27.45
N MET A 98 14.10 13.15 27.13
CA MET A 98 13.17 12.05 27.36
C MET A 98 13.55 10.81 26.54
N ALA A 99 13.97 10.98 25.29
CA ALA A 99 14.43 9.88 24.44
C ALA A 99 15.72 9.23 24.96
N ARG A 100 16.68 10.03 25.46
CA ARG A 100 17.87 9.51 26.13
C ARG A 100 17.53 8.81 27.43
N GLN A 101 16.66 9.39 28.25
CA GLN A 101 16.25 8.79 29.50
C GLN A 101 15.52 7.46 29.28
N LEU A 102 14.66 7.37 28.25
CA LEU A 102 14.06 6.12 27.79
C LEU A 102 15.14 5.13 27.34
N HIS A 103 16.07 5.55 26.48
CA HIS A 103 17.16 4.70 25.99
C HIS A 103 18.06 4.19 27.12
N ASP A 104 18.44 5.05 28.07
CA ASP A 104 19.25 4.72 29.24
C ASP A 104 18.50 3.76 30.18
N THR A 105 17.18 3.94 30.37
CA THR A 105 16.36 2.99 31.13
C THR A 105 16.25 1.64 30.41
N LEU A 106 16.02 1.62 29.09
CA LEU A 106 16.01 0.39 28.30
C LEU A 106 17.37 -0.32 28.34
N GLY A 107 18.47 0.43 28.30
CA GLY A 107 19.83 -0.10 28.46
C GLY A 107 20.09 -0.66 29.86
N GLN A 108 19.65 0.04 30.92
CA GLN A 108 19.81 -0.41 32.32
C GLN A 108 18.98 -1.65 32.65
N LEU A 109 17.82 -1.83 32.02
CA LEU A 109 17.01 -3.04 32.14
C LEU A 109 17.50 -4.19 31.23
N GLY A 110 18.54 -3.98 30.41
CA GLY A 110 19.10 -5.00 29.52
C GLY A 110 18.30 -5.23 28.22
N TYR A 111 17.36 -4.34 27.89
CA TYR A 111 16.47 -4.47 26.73
C TYR A 111 17.05 -3.93 25.43
N SER A 112 18.17 -3.22 25.46
CA SER A 112 18.83 -2.72 24.25
C SER A 112 19.25 -3.87 23.32
N GLU A 113 19.79 -4.97 23.85
CA GLU A 113 20.17 -6.15 23.06
C GLU A 113 18.93 -6.88 22.49
N LEU A 114 17.82 -6.92 23.26
CA LEU A 114 16.57 -7.54 22.84
C LEU A 114 15.91 -6.76 21.68
N LEU A 115 15.86 -5.43 21.78
CA LEU A 115 15.34 -4.57 20.74
C LEU A 115 16.24 -4.57 19.49
N GLU A 116 17.55 -4.57 19.67
CA GLU A 116 18.53 -4.62 18.58
C GLU A 116 18.43 -5.94 17.79
N SER A 117 18.35 -7.08 18.50
CA SER A 117 18.16 -8.39 17.86
C SER A 117 16.81 -8.49 17.13
N THR A 118 15.74 -7.93 17.71
CA THR A 118 14.42 -7.83 17.09
C THR A 118 14.45 -7.03 15.79
N VAL A 119 15.03 -5.82 15.84
CA VAL A 119 15.15 -4.92 14.67
C VAL A 119 16.01 -5.57 13.58
N SER A 120 17.01 -6.36 13.96
CA SER A 120 17.87 -7.10 13.02
C SER A 120 17.15 -8.28 12.34
N ALA A 121 16.16 -8.91 12.98
CA ALA A 121 15.45 -10.06 12.44
C ALA A 121 14.36 -9.71 11.40
N ILE A 122 13.85 -8.47 11.41
CA ILE A 122 12.80 -8.02 10.49
C ILE A 122 13.28 -7.99 9.02
N PRO A 123 14.45 -7.43 8.68
CA PRO A 123 15.00 -7.50 7.32
C PRO A 123 15.14 -8.94 6.79
N ASP A 124 15.66 -9.87 7.59
CA ASP A 124 15.79 -11.30 7.22
C ASP A 124 14.42 -11.92 6.94
N THR A 125 13.43 -11.65 7.79
CA THR A 125 12.04 -12.11 7.60
C THR A 125 11.44 -11.58 6.29
N ARG A 126 11.69 -10.31 5.96
CA ARG A 126 11.22 -9.72 4.70
C ARG A 126 11.89 -10.36 3.49
N GLU A 127 13.19 -10.63 3.54
CA GLU A 127 13.90 -11.35 2.48
C GLU A 127 13.35 -12.76 2.28
N ARG A 128 13.06 -13.47 3.38
CA ARG A 128 12.42 -14.79 3.35
C ARG A 128 11.04 -14.76 2.72
N LEU A 129 10.20 -13.77 3.06
CA LEU A 129 8.88 -13.61 2.43
C LEU A 129 8.97 -13.28 0.94
N ASN A 130 9.91 -12.42 0.54
CA ASN A 130 10.17 -12.14 -0.88
C ASN A 130 10.66 -13.39 -1.62
N TYR A 131 11.50 -14.20 -0.98
CA TYR A 131 11.95 -15.47 -1.53
C TYR A 131 10.78 -16.43 -1.75
N VAL A 132 9.87 -16.54 -0.78
CA VAL A 132 8.61 -17.31 -0.93
C VAL A 132 7.78 -16.80 -2.10
N ALA A 133 7.58 -15.49 -2.22
CA ALA A 133 6.81 -14.90 -3.33
C ALA A 133 7.43 -15.25 -4.69
N THR A 134 8.74 -15.05 -4.83
CA THR A 134 9.49 -15.34 -6.08
C THR A 134 9.39 -16.82 -6.46
N LEU A 135 9.60 -17.70 -5.48
CA LEU A 135 9.48 -19.14 -5.68
C LEU A 135 8.05 -19.53 -6.10
N THR A 136 7.03 -18.85 -5.57
CA THR A 136 5.60 -19.16 -5.86
C THR A 136 5.29 -18.82 -7.31
N GLU A 137 5.76 -17.65 -7.74
CA GLU A 137 5.62 -17.17 -9.10
C GLU A 137 6.31 -18.14 -10.08
N GLN A 138 7.55 -18.56 -9.79
CA GLN A 138 8.28 -19.51 -10.63
C GLN A 138 7.54 -20.85 -10.76
N ALA A 139 7.02 -21.39 -9.66
CA ALA A 139 6.26 -22.63 -9.67
C ALA A 139 4.97 -22.48 -10.49
N ALA A 140 4.23 -21.39 -10.31
CA ALA A 140 3.02 -21.10 -11.07
C ALA A 140 3.30 -20.98 -12.57
N CYS A 141 4.34 -20.22 -12.96
CA CYS A 141 4.78 -20.11 -14.34
C CYS A 141 5.15 -21.46 -14.94
N ARG A 142 5.87 -22.31 -14.20
CA ARG A 142 6.28 -23.64 -14.65
C ARG A 142 5.07 -24.55 -14.90
N VAL A 143 4.10 -24.54 -13.99
CA VAL A 143 2.85 -25.31 -14.14
C VAL A 143 2.01 -24.81 -15.31
N LEU A 144 1.87 -23.49 -15.48
CA LEU A 144 1.13 -22.90 -16.60
C LEU A 144 1.78 -23.26 -17.94
N ASN A 145 3.09 -23.08 -18.07
CA ASN A 145 3.82 -23.43 -19.29
C ASN A 145 3.70 -24.92 -19.66
N ALA A 146 3.80 -25.81 -18.67
CA ALA A 146 3.62 -27.24 -18.89
C ALA A 146 2.19 -27.57 -19.35
N THR A 147 1.19 -26.87 -18.80
CA THR A 147 -0.21 -27.02 -19.17
C THR A 147 -0.48 -26.49 -20.59
N ASP A 148 0.10 -25.35 -20.96
CA ASP A 148 0.00 -24.76 -22.29
C ASP A 148 0.60 -25.65 -23.38
N ILE A 149 1.56 -26.50 -23.03
CA ILE A 149 2.13 -27.51 -23.94
C ILE A 149 1.30 -28.80 -23.94
N ALA A 150 0.84 -29.25 -22.76
CA ALA A 150 0.13 -30.53 -22.61
C ALA A 150 -1.26 -30.53 -23.25
N ASN A 151 -2.01 -29.43 -23.12
CA ASN A 151 -3.39 -29.35 -23.63
C ASN A 151 -3.47 -29.52 -25.17
N PRO A 152 -2.68 -28.79 -25.99
CA PRO A 152 -2.68 -28.99 -27.44
C PRO A 152 -2.27 -30.40 -27.87
N LEU A 153 -1.42 -31.08 -27.10
CA LEU A 153 -1.04 -32.47 -27.39
C LEU A 153 -2.24 -33.41 -27.25
N GLN A 154 -3.05 -33.22 -26.20
CA GLN A 154 -4.26 -34.02 -25.99
C GLN A 154 -5.37 -33.70 -26.98
N GLU A 155 -5.57 -32.42 -27.31
CA GLU A 155 -6.53 -32.02 -28.36
C GLU A 155 -6.17 -32.63 -29.71
N GLN A 156 -4.88 -32.62 -30.09
CA GLN A 156 -4.42 -33.25 -31.33
C GLN A 156 -4.61 -34.78 -31.32
N LEU A 157 -4.41 -35.42 -30.16
CA LEU A 157 -4.60 -36.85 -29.98
C LEU A 157 -6.08 -37.24 -30.13
N GLU A 158 -6.98 -36.48 -29.49
CA GLU A 158 -8.42 -36.65 -29.57
C GLU A 158 -8.93 -36.42 -30.99
N ALA A 159 -8.54 -35.31 -31.63
CA ALA A 159 -8.94 -34.98 -32.99
C ALA A 159 -8.48 -36.03 -34.01
N ALA A 160 -7.24 -36.51 -33.89
CA ALA A 160 -6.71 -37.57 -34.75
C ALA A 160 -7.45 -38.89 -34.52
N SER A 161 -7.71 -39.27 -33.26
CA SER A 161 -8.46 -40.47 -32.92
C SER A 161 -9.90 -40.43 -33.45
N ALA A 162 -10.61 -39.33 -33.24
CA ALA A 162 -11.97 -39.12 -33.75
C ALA A 162 -12.03 -39.07 -35.28
N GLY A 163 -10.99 -38.52 -35.92
CA GLY A 163 -10.84 -38.53 -37.37
C GLY A 163 -10.70 -39.95 -37.94
N LEU A 164 -9.85 -40.76 -37.32
CA LEU A 164 -9.68 -42.17 -37.69
C LEU A 164 -10.96 -42.97 -37.42
N ALA A 165 -11.59 -42.81 -36.26
CA ALA A 165 -12.83 -43.51 -35.90
C ALA A 165 -13.94 -43.27 -36.93
N ARG A 166 -14.21 -42.01 -37.30
CA ARG A 166 -15.21 -41.68 -38.33
C ARG A 166 -14.93 -42.35 -39.67
N ARG A 167 -13.66 -42.46 -40.06
CA ARG A 167 -13.27 -43.12 -41.32
C ARG A 167 -13.42 -44.64 -41.24
N TRP A 168 -13.13 -45.24 -40.10
CA TRP A 168 -13.41 -46.65 -39.85
C TRP A 168 -14.93 -46.92 -39.88
N ASP A 169 -15.75 -46.06 -39.30
CA ASP A 169 -17.22 -46.20 -39.36
C ASP A 169 -17.76 -46.11 -40.81
N ALA A 170 -17.19 -45.22 -41.63
CA ALA A 170 -17.53 -45.11 -43.04
C ALA A 170 -17.16 -46.38 -43.83
N LEU A 171 -16.02 -47.01 -43.52
CA LEU A 171 -15.64 -48.31 -44.09
C LEU A 171 -16.67 -49.39 -43.73
N PHE A 172 -17.03 -49.52 -42.44
CA PHE A 172 -18.02 -50.50 -41.99
C PHE A 172 -19.44 -50.24 -42.51
N SER A 173 -19.72 -49.00 -42.91
CA SER A 173 -20.97 -48.62 -43.57
C SER A 173 -20.94 -48.83 -45.10
N ASN A 174 -19.89 -49.45 -45.64
CA ASN A 174 -19.65 -49.63 -47.08
C ASN A 174 -19.60 -48.31 -47.89
N GLN A 175 -19.16 -47.21 -47.27
CA GLN A 175 -19.07 -45.88 -47.89
C GLN A 175 -17.63 -45.51 -48.30
N MET A 176 -16.75 -46.49 -48.48
CA MET A 176 -15.32 -46.27 -48.73
C MET A 176 -14.80 -47.12 -49.89
N ALA A 177 -13.96 -46.52 -50.74
CA ALA A 177 -13.27 -47.24 -51.81
C ALA A 177 -12.06 -48.04 -51.29
N VAL A 178 -11.60 -49.01 -52.08
CA VAL A 178 -10.46 -49.89 -51.71
C VAL A 178 -9.15 -49.11 -51.56
N ASP A 179 -8.93 -48.07 -52.38
CA ASP A 179 -7.73 -47.24 -52.29
C ASP A 179 -7.73 -46.37 -51.02
N ASP A 180 -8.90 -45.82 -50.65
CA ASP A 180 -9.08 -45.05 -49.41
C ASP A 180 -8.87 -45.92 -48.16
N PHE A 181 -9.24 -47.20 -48.23
CA PHE A 181 -8.99 -48.17 -47.16
C PHE A 181 -7.49 -48.39 -46.94
N ARG A 182 -6.69 -48.55 -48.01
CA ARG A 182 -5.24 -48.72 -47.89
C ARG A 182 -4.60 -47.51 -47.20
N LEU A 183 -5.05 -46.32 -47.57
CA LEU A 183 -4.59 -45.07 -46.97
C LEU A 183 -4.99 -44.98 -45.49
N LEU A 184 -6.25 -45.30 -45.16
CA LEU A 184 -6.72 -45.36 -43.77
C LEU A 184 -5.91 -46.37 -42.92
N ALA A 185 -5.59 -47.53 -43.47
CA ALA A 185 -4.82 -48.56 -42.77
C ALA A 185 -3.39 -48.09 -42.47
N GLU A 186 -2.72 -47.44 -43.43
CA GLU A 186 -1.37 -46.90 -43.22
C GLU A 186 -1.37 -45.74 -42.22
N GLU A 187 -2.34 -44.82 -42.31
CA GLU A 187 -2.49 -43.72 -41.36
C GLU A 187 -2.81 -44.20 -39.94
N THR A 188 -3.70 -45.19 -39.80
CA THR A 188 -4.02 -45.81 -38.50
C THR A 188 -2.77 -46.46 -37.91
N ARG A 189 -2.00 -47.18 -38.74
CA ARG A 189 -0.75 -47.82 -38.32
C ARG A 189 0.30 -46.79 -37.90
N SER A 190 0.44 -45.69 -38.64
CA SER A 190 1.35 -44.58 -38.32
C SER A 190 0.94 -43.88 -37.02
N PHE A 191 -0.35 -43.58 -36.87
CA PHE A 191 -0.91 -43.02 -35.64
C PHE A 191 -0.63 -43.91 -34.43
N LEU A 192 -0.91 -45.22 -34.50
CA LEU A 192 -0.71 -46.13 -33.38
C LEU A 192 0.78 -46.37 -33.05
N LYS A 193 1.66 -46.38 -34.05
CA LYS A 193 3.09 -46.66 -33.84
C LYS A 193 3.92 -45.44 -33.47
N GLN A 194 3.55 -44.26 -33.96
CA GLN A 194 4.39 -43.06 -33.87
C GLN A 194 3.62 -41.89 -33.25
N GLY A 195 2.43 -41.57 -33.77
CA GLY A 195 1.66 -40.41 -33.32
C GLY A 195 1.24 -40.50 -31.86
N LEU A 196 0.65 -41.63 -31.46
CA LEU A 196 0.13 -41.88 -30.12
C LEU A 196 1.25 -41.96 -29.07
N PRO A 197 2.33 -42.77 -29.25
CA PRO A 197 3.40 -42.83 -28.27
C PRO A 197 4.12 -41.49 -28.09
N ALA A 198 4.42 -40.78 -29.18
CA ALA A 198 5.15 -39.51 -29.12
C ALA A 198 4.38 -38.43 -28.34
N LYS A 199 3.07 -38.29 -28.61
CA LYS A 199 2.23 -37.31 -27.89
C LYS A 199 2.03 -37.71 -26.43
N THR A 200 1.81 -39.00 -26.16
CA THR A 200 1.63 -39.49 -24.79
C THR A 200 2.91 -39.30 -23.95
N GLU A 201 4.07 -39.56 -24.54
CA GLU A 201 5.37 -39.35 -23.88
C GLU A 201 5.64 -37.86 -23.63
N ALA A 202 5.35 -37.00 -24.62
CA ALA A 202 5.46 -35.55 -24.45
C ALA A 202 4.52 -35.01 -23.36
N THR A 203 3.25 -35.45 -23.33
CA THR A 203 2.30 -35.09 -22.27
C THR A 203 2.78 -35.58 -20.91
N LYS A 204 3.30 -36.81 -20.82
CA LYS A 204 3.88 -37.35 -19.58
C LYS A 204 5.06 -36.50 -19.10
N ALA A 205 5.92 -36.03 -19.99
CA ALA A 205 7.03 -35.14 -19.63
C ALA A 205 6.51 -33.83 -19.01
N GLN A 206 5.44 -33.24 -19.55
CA GLN A 206 4.82 -32.04 -18.96
C GLN A 206 4.21 -32.31 -17.58
N LEU A 207 3.56 -33.47 -17.38
CA LEU A 207 3.05 -33.85 -16.06
C LEU A 207 4.17 -34.03 -15.02
N LEU A 208 5.33 -34.54 -15.45
CA LEU A 208 6.52 -34.63 -14.58
C LEU A 208 7.09 -33.23 -14.28
N GLU A 209 7.04 -32.30 -15.23
CA GLU A 209 7.45 -30.92 -15.01
C GLU A 209 6.56 -30.22 -13.97
N ILE A 210 5.24 -30.43 -14.04
CA ILE A 210 4.27 -29.95 -13.04
C ILE A 210 4.57 -30.55 -11.67
N MET A 211 4.86 -31.85 -11.61
CA MET A 211 5.20 -32.53 -10.34
C MET A 211 6.51 -31.99 -9.75
N MET A 212 7.51 -31.71 -10.56
CA MET A 212 8.76 -31.12 -10.09
C MET A 212 8.55 -29.70 -9.58
N ALA A 213 7.68 -28.89 -10.21
CA ALA A 213 7.34 -27.55 -9.74
C ALA A 213 6.70 -27.51 -8.33
N GLN A 214 6.32 -28.68 -7.79
CA GLN A 214 5.76 -28.82 -6.45
C GLN A 214 6.82 -28.74 -5.33
N ASP A 215 8.12 -28.87 -5.66
CA ASP A 215 9.24 -28.66 -4.73
C ASP A 215 9.19 -27.30 -4.02
N PHE A 216 8.61 -26.31 -4.69
CA PHE A 216 8.18 -25.04 -4.14
C PHE A 216 7.51 -25.16 -2.76
N GLN A 217 6.54 -26.06 -2.63
CA GLN A 217 5.69 -26.17 -1.44
C GLN A 217 6.51 -26.57 -0.20
N ASP A 218 7.48 -27.48 -0.36
CA ASP A 218 8.37 -27.88 0.73
C ASP A 218 9.29 -26.73 1.14
N LEU A 219 9.96 -26.10 0.16
CA LEU A 219 10.87 -24.99 0.42
C LEU A 219 10.15 -23.81 1.08
N THR A 220 8.96 -23.45 0.61
CA THR A 220 8.20 -22.36 1.24
C THR A 220 7.59 -22.75 2.57
N GLY A 221 7.19 -24.00 2.76
CA GLY A 221 6.75 -24.49 4.07
C GLY A 221 7.84 -24.34 5.12
N GLN A 222 9.08 -24.68 4.78
CA GLN A 222 10.23 -24.50 5.66
C GLN A 222 10.51 -23.02 5.97
N VAL A 223 10.42 -22.16 4.97
CA VAL A 223 10.67 -20.71 5.13
C VAL A 223 9.58 -20.05 5.96
N ILE A 224 8.30 -20.34 5.69
CA ILE A 224 7.15 -19.84 6.45
C ILE A 224 7.25 -20.31 7.91
N LYS A 225 7.63 -21.56 8.16
CA LYS A 225 7.81 -22.07 9.53
C LYS A 225 8.87 -21.27 10.31
N LYS A 226 9.98 -20.90 9.66
CA LYS A 226 11.01 -20.04 10.26
C LYS A 226 10.49 -18.63 10.53
N ILE A 227 9.72 -18.05 9.61
CA ILE A 227 9.11 -16.73 9.79
C ILE A 227 8.12 -16.74 10.96
N ILE A 228 7.30 -17.79 11.08
CA ILE A 228 6.37 -17.95 12.20
C ILE A 228 7.15 -18.03 13.52
N GLN A 229 8.25 -18.78 13.56
CA GLN A 229 9.08 -18.87 14.76
C GLN A 229 9.68 -17.50 15.14
N VAL A 230 10.23 -16.76 14.17
CA VAL A 230 10.73 -15.40 14.43
C VAL A 230 9.60 -14.50 14.94
N ALA A 231 8.42 -14.54 14.33
CA ALA A 231 7.28 -13.75 14.78
C ALA A 231 6.86 -14.08 16.22
N GLN A 232 6.85 -15.36 16.61
CA GLN A 232 6.55 -15.81 17.99
C GLN A 232 7.61 -15.36 19.00
N GLU A 233 8.89 -15.40 18.60
CA GLU A 233 9.99 -14.91 19.42
C GLU A 233 9.88 -13.38 19.62
N LEU A 234 9.58 -12.63 18.56
CA LEU A 234 9.33 -11.19 18.62
C LEU A 234 8.13 -10.85 19.51
N GLU A 235 7.02 -11.58 19.36
CA GLU A 235 5.82 -11.41 20.17
C GLU A 235 6.11 -11.60 21.65
N THR A 236 6.83 -12.67 22.01
CA THR A 236 7.21 -12.97 23.40
C THR A 236 8.11 -11.87 23.98
N GLN A 237 9.09 -11.41 23.21
CA GLN A 237 10.02 -10.36 23.62
C GLN A 237 9.31 -9.02 23.86
N LEU A 238 8.44 -8.61 22.94
CA LEU A 238 7.65 -7.39 23.08
C LEU A 238 6.66 -7.48 24.25
N MET A 239 6.05 -8.65 24.46
CA MET A 239 5.18 -8.90 25.61
C MET A 239 5.93 -8.78 26.94
N GLN A 240 7.15 -9.31 27.04
CA GLN A 240 7.98 -9.18 28.24
C GLN A 240 8.31 -7.72 28.56
N VAL A 241 8.72 -6.94 27.56
CA VAL A 241 8.98 -5.51 27.70
C VAL A 241 7.71 -4.78 28.17
N LEU A 242 6.56 -5.11 27.59
CA LEU A 242 5.28 -4.48 27.94
C LEU A 242 4.85 -4.80 29.37
N ILE A 243 4.99 -6.06 29.82
CA ILE A 243 4.67 -6.49 31.20
C ILE A 243 5.55 -5.77 32.23
N GLU A 244 6.83 -5.59 31.94
CA GLU A 244 7.78 -4.97 32.88
C GLU A 244 7.68 -3.44 32.91
N THR A 245 7.25 -2.81 31.82
CA THR A 245 7.03 -1.36 31.75
C THR A 245 5.65 -0.92 32.24
N LEU A 246 4.72 -1.86 32.46
CA LEU A 246 3.39 -1.58 33.03
C LEU A 246 3.45 -1.36 34.56
N PRO A 247 2.91 -0.24 35.09
CA PRO A 247 2.77 -0.02 36.53
C PRO A 247 1.85 -1.08 37.16
N GLY A 248 2.21 -1.53 38.37
CA GLY A 248 1.72 -2.78 38.99
C GLY A 248 0.21 -2.96 39.16
N GLU A 249 -0.60 -1.91 38.99
CA GLU A 249 -2.06 -1.94 39.09
C GLU A 249 -2.76 -2.44 37.81
N ARG A 250 -2.11 -2.40 36.63
CA ARG A 250 -2.70 -2.87 35.35
C ARG A 250 -2.16 -4.20 34.84
N ARG A 251 -1.28 -4.86 35.59
CA ARG A 251 -0.50 -6.03 35.12
C ARG A 251 -1.33 -7.29 34.85
N THR A 252 -2.53 -7.40 35.41
CA THR A 252 -3.31 -8.67 35.40
C THR A 252 -4.46 -8.71 34.40
N GLU A 253 -5.10 -7.58 34.07
CA GLU A 253 -6.26 -7.58 33.17
C GLU A 253 -5.87 -7.39 31.69
N SER A 254 -4.95 -6.47 31.39
CA SER A 254 -4.54 -6.19 30.00
C SER A 254 -3.67 -7.30 29.39
N VAL A 255 -2.84 -7.95 30.21
CA VAL A 255 -1.93 -9.02 29.76
C VAL A 255 -2.71 -10.29 29.38
N ASN A 256 -3.74 -10.66 30.14
CA ASN A 256 -4.61 -11.80 29.83
C ASN A 256 -5.47 -11.59 28.58
N SER A 257 -5.87 -10.35 28.29
CA SER A 257 -6.62 -10.01 27.07
C SER A 257 -5.74 -10.05 25.81
N LEU A 258 -4.49 -9.57 25.90
CA LEU A 258 -3.52 -9.58 24.79
C LEU A 258 -2.94 -10.96 24.45
N LEU A 259 -2.93 -11.89 25.41
CA LEU A 259 -2.52 -13.30 25.24
C LEU A 259 -3.48 -14.11 24.34
N ASN A 260 -4.68 -13.58 24.05
CA ASN A 260 -5.60 -14.17 23.10
C ASN A 260 -5.45 -13.46 21.75
N GLY A 261 -4.57 -13.99 20.89
CA GLY A 261 -4.52 -13.58 19.47
C GLY A 261 -5.88 -13.77 18.76
N PRO A 262 -6.06 -13.21 17.54
CA PRO A 262 -7.32 -13.31 16.81
C PRO A 262 -7.80 -14.76 16.72
N VAL A 263 -9.02 -15.00 17.20
CA VAL A 263 -9.58 -16.35 17.33
C VAL A 263 -9.89 -16.91 15.94
N ILE A 264 -9.02 -17.79 15.44
CA ILE A 264 -9.22 -18.49 14.15
C ILE A 264 -10.20 -19.67 14.30
N ASN A 265 -10.55 -20.07 15.53
CA ASN A 265 -11.49 -21.15 15.77
C ASN A 265 -12.43 -20.86 16.97
N PRO A 266 -13.70 -20.51 16.73
CA PRO A 266 -14.63 -20.07 17.78
C PRO A 266 -15.32 -21.21 18.55
N ASP A 267 -15.15 -22.47 18.15
CA ASP A 267 -15.82 -23.59 18.80
C ASP A 267 -15.23 -23.87 20.18
N GLY A 268 -15.98 -23.48 21.23
CA GLY A 268 -15.76 -23.90 22.61
C GLY A 268 -15.17 -22.86 23.56
N ARG A 269 -15.02 -21.59 23.16
CA ARG A 269 -14.65 -20.49 24.08
C ARG A 269 -15.79 -19.48 24.22
N ALA A 270 -16.15 -19.13 25.44
CA ALA A 270 -17.16 -18.10 25.76
C ALA A 270 -16.58 -16.67 25.74
N ASP A 271 -15.30 -16.54 25.37
CA ASP A 271 -14.49 -15.31 25.41
C ASP A 271 -13.98 -14.97 24.00
N VAL A 272 -14.91 -14.91 23.04
CA VAL A 272 -14.62 -14.63 21.64
C VAL A 272 -14.99 -13.17 21.36
N VAL A 273 -13.96 -12.35 21.15
CA VAL A 273 -14.10 -10.94 20.74
C VAL A 273 -14.37 -10.90 19.24
N ALA A 274 -15.63 -10.69 18.85
CA ALA A 274 -16.06 -10.66 17.45
C ALA A 274 -16.69 -9.33 17.01
N SER A 275 -16.74 -8.30 17.87
CA SER A 275 -17.47 -7.07 17.56
C SER A 275 -16.62 -5.80 17.69
N GLN A 276 -16.75 -4.92 16.70
CA GLN A 276 -16.11 -3.59 16.59
C GLN A 276 -16.38 -2.70 17.81
N GLN A 277 -17.52 -2.87 18.49
CA GLN A 277 -17.89 -2.11 19.68
C GLN A 277 -16.98 -2.37 20.88
N GLN A 278 -16.47 -3.59 21.06
CA GLN A 278 -15.51 -3.89 22.13
C GLN A 278 -14.11 -3.41 21.79
N VAL A 279 -13.78 -3.28 20.50
CA VAL A 279 -12.54 -2.63 20.04
C VAL A 279 -12.57 -1.14 20.38
N ASP A 280 -13.71 -0.47 20.15
CA ASP A 280 -13.89 0.94 20.51
C ASP A 280 -13.86 1.15 22.04
N GLU A 281 -14.38 0.20 22.81
CA GLU A 281 -14.35 0.24 24.29
C GLU A 281 -12.92 0.04 24.85
N LEU A 282 -12.13 -0.84 24.21
CA LEU A 282 -10.71 -1.03 24.52
C LEU A 282 -9.87 0.22 24.18
N LEU A 283 -10.13 0.86 23.04
CA LEU A 283 -9.47 2.11 22.65
C LEU A 283 -9.83 3.26 23.61
N GLY A 284 -11.11 3.37 23.99
CA GLY A 284 -11.57 4.34 24.99
C GLY A 284 -10.96 4.12 26.38
N SER A 285 -10.73 2.87 26.79
CA SER A 285 -10.06 2.54 28.07
C SER A 285 -8.57 2.90 28.10
N LEU A 286 -7.93 2.99 26.93
CA LEU A 286 -6.54 3.39 26.74
C LEU A 286 -6.37 4.91 26.53
N GLY A 287 -7.49 5.65 26.47
CA GLY A 287 -7.51 7.12 26.40
C GLY A 287 -7.40 7.69 24.99
N PHE A 288 -7.77 6.93 23.96
CA PHE A 288 -7.95 7.41 22.58
C PHE A 288 -9.43 7.44 22.20
#